data_AF-A0A6M2AEL9-F1
#
_entry.id   AF-A0A6M2AEL9-F1
#
_cell.length_a   1.000
_cell.length_b   1.000
_cell.length_c   1.000
_cell.angle_alpha   90.00
_cell.angle_beta   90.00
_cell.angle_gamma   90.00
#
_symmetry.space_group_name_H-M   'P 1'
#
loop_
_entity.id
_entity.type
_entity.pdbx_description
1 polymer ?
#
loop_
_entity_poly.entity_id
_entity_poly.type
_entity_poly.pdbx_seq_one_letter_code
_entity_poly.pdbx_strand_id
1 'polypeptide(L)'
;MYLNYSTMYTLFGFFFKVMSVFKKIYSEVKKIKKGKTKTYGEIAKLVNTTPRVVGFALHKNPDPKNIPCHRVIFKDGSLSNSFAFGGRKAQEKKLRDEKELK
;
A
#
# COMPACT_ATOMS: atom_id res chain seq x y z
N MET A 1 -23.07 -20.02 -26.58
CA MET A 1 -21.87 -20.58 -25.90
C MET A 1 -21.91 -20.10 -24.44
N TYR A 2 -22.66 -20.79 -23.59
CA TYR A 2 -22.84 -20.38 -22.19
C TYR A 2 -21.63 -20.85 -21.37
N LEU A 3 -20.99 -19.93 -20.66
CA LEU A 3 -19.92 -20.23 -19.72
C LEU A 3 -20.46 -21.12 -18.60
N ASN A 4 -19.78 -22.25 -18.31
CA ASN A 4 -20.18 -23.18 -17.26
C ASN A 4 -20.18 -22.50 -15.87
N TYR A 5 -21.08 -22.95 -14.98
CA TYR A 5 -21.23 -22.44 -13.60
C TYR A 5 -19.89 -22.39 -12.82
N SER A 6 -19.00 -23.35 -13.05
CA SER A 6 -17.65 -23.38 -12.47
C SER A 6 -16.81 -22.16 -12.88
N THR A 7 -16.87 -21.76 -14.15
CA THR A 7 -16.17 -20.59 -14.69
C THR A 7 -16.77 -19.29 -14.13
N MET A 8 -18.10 -19.23 -13.95
CA MET A 8 -18.78 -18.07 -13.36
C MET A 8 -18.42 -17.86 -11.87
N TYR A 9 -18.35 -18.94 -11.08
CA TYR A 9 -17.88 -18.89 -9.68
C TYR A 9 -16.40 -18.51 -9.58
N THR A 10 -15.56 -18.99 -10.49
CA THR A 10 -14.14 -18.65 -10.51
C THR A 10 -13.93 -17.17 -10.85
N LEU A 11 -14.65 -16.64 -11.85
CA LEU A 11 -14.64 -15.21 -12.20
C LEU A 11 -15.19 -14.34 -11.05
N PHE A 12 -16.30 -14.74 -10.43
CA PHE A 12 -16.91 -13.99 -9.33
C PHE A 12 -16.04 -14.01 -8.06
N GLY A 13 -15.42 -15.15 -7.74
CA GLY A 13 -14.44 -15.28 -6.66
C GLY A 13 -13.16 -14.48 -6.89
N PHE A 14 -12.67 -14.42 -8.14
CA PHE A 14 -11.58 -13.54 -8.53
C PHE A 14 -11.96 -12.05 -8.38
N PHE A 15 -13.16 -11.68 -8.80
CA PHE A 15 -13.68 -10.30 -8.71
C PHE A 15 -13.80 -9.82 -7.25
N PHE A 16 -14.35 -10.65 -6.35
CA PHE A 16 -14.40 -10.36 -4.92
C PHE A 16 -13.00 -10.29 -4.28
N LYS A 17 -12.05 -11.09 -4.78
CA LYS A 17 -10.66 -11.07 -4.30
C LYS A 17 -9.98 -9.74 -4.66
N VAL A 18 -10.17 -9.21 -5.86
CA VAL A 18 -9.59 -7.95 -6.35
C VAL A 18 -10.13 -6.73 -5.59
N MET A 19 -11.45 -6.63 -5.38
CA MET A 19 -12.07 -5.55 -4.59
C MET A 19 -11.58 -5.52 -3.12
N SER A 20 -10.95 -6.60 -2.64
CA SER A 20 -10.38 -6.71 -1.28
C SER A 20 -8.93 -6.24 -1.15
N VAL A 21 -8.14 -6.19 -2.24
CA VAL A 21 -6.68 -6.04 -2.14
C VAL A 21 -6.28 -4.68 -1.61
N PHE A 22 -6.91 -3.59 -2.08
CA PHE A 22 -6.55 -2.23 -1.64
C PHE A 22 -6.91 -2.02 -0.18
N LYS A 23 -8.10 -2.50 0.24
CA LYS A 23 -8.51 -2.47 1.65
C LYS A 23 -7.52 -3.23 2.54
N LYS A 24 -7.06 -4.40 2.11
CA LYS A 24 -6.03 -5.17 2.83
C LYS A 24 -4.68 -4.43 2.88
N ILE A 25 -4.25 -3.81 1.78
CA ILE A 25 -3.04 -2.97 1.75
C ILE A 25 -3.17 -1.83 2.77
N TYR A 26 -4.28 -1.09 2.76
CA TYR A 26 -4.50 0.00 3.71
C TYR A 26 -4.48 -0.47 5.16
N SER A 27 -5.14 -1.61 5.45
CA SER A 27 -5.11 -2.24 6.77
C SER A 27 -3.69 -2.61 7.22
N GLU A 28 -2.86 -3.16 6.33
CA GLU A 28 -1.47 -3.48 6.67
C GLU A 28 -0.61 -2.22 6.86
N VAL A 29 -0.84 -1.18 6.07
CA VAL A 29 -0.11 0.10 6.20
C VAL A 29 -0.48 0.81 7.51
N LYS A 30 -1.75 0.76 7.94
CA LYS A 30 -2.20 1.30 9.23
C LYS A 30 -1.50 0.67 10.43
N LYS A 31 -1.04 -0.59 10.33
CA LYS A 31 -0.32 -1.30 11.39
C LYS A 31 1.13 -0.85 11.57
N ILE A 32 1.70 -0.12 10.62
CA ILE A 32 3.09 0.34 10.71
C ILE A 32 3.18 1.39 11.82
N LYS A 33 3.90 1.09 12.90
CA LYS A 33 4.07 2.00 14.04
C LYS A 33 4.81 3.29 13.63
N LYS A 34 4.56 4.37 14.35
CA LYS A 34 5.25 5.66 14.17
C LYS A 34 6.78 5.48 14.29
N GLY A 35 7.52 6.12 13.39
CA GLY A 35 8.99 6.02 13.36
C GLY A 35 9.54 4.67 12.88
N LYS A 36 8.67 3.78 12.38
CA LYS A 36 9.04 2.54 11.69
C LYS A 36 8.60 2.61 10.23
N THR A 37 9.26 1.83 9.39
CA THR A 37 8.97 1.74 7.96
C THR A 37 8.81 0.29 7.53
N LYS A 38 8.11 0.09 6.41
CA LYS A 38 8.12 -1.16 5.66
C LYS A 38 8.40 -0.87 4.20
N THR A 39 8.87 -1.87 3.48
CA THR A 39 9.07 -1.78 2.04
C THR A 39 7.77 -2.13 1.30
N TYR A 40 7.62 -1.62 0.06
CA TYR A 40 6.52 -2.04 -0.82
C TYR A 40 6.45 -3.57 -0.98
N GLY A 41 7.60 -4.23 -1.04
CA GLY A 41 7.69 -5.70 -1.15
C GLY A 41 7.21 -6.45 0.09
N GLU A 42 7.49 -5.93 1.28
CA GLU A 42 6.99 -6.54 2.52
C GLU A 42 5.46 -6.46 2.60
N ILE A 43 4.86 -5.31 2.27
CA ILE A 43 3.40 -5.18 2.23
C ILE A 43 2.80 -6.09 1.16
N ALA A 44 3.43 -6.15 -0.01
CA ALA A 44 2.98 -7.00 -1.11
C ALA A 44 2.95 -8.49 -0.71
N LYS A 45 3.99 -8.97 -0.02
CA LYS A 45 4.04 -10.34 0.52
C LYS A 45 2.90 -10.63 1.49
N LEU A 46 2.61 -9.71 2.42
CA LEU A 46 1.56 -9.89 3.43
C LEU A 46 0.15 -10.01 2.83
N VAL A 47 -0.09 -9.29 1.73
CA VAL A 47 -1.41 -9.25 1.07
C VAL A 47 -1.49 -10.21 -0.12
N ASN A 48 -0.42 -10.96 -0.40
CA ASN A 48 -0.28 -11.83 -1.57
C ASN A 48 -0.55 -11.09 -2.89
N THR A 49 0.20 -10.01 -3.10
CA THR A 49 0.14 -9.14 -4.29
C THR A 49 1.54 -8.70 -4.73
N THR A 50 1.64 -7.74 -5.65
CA THR A 50 2.92 -7.21 -6.14
C THR A 50 3.22 -5.82 -5.56
N PRO A 51 4.51 -5.43 -5.44
CA PRO A 51 4.89 -4.09 -4.97
C PRO A 51 4.27 -2.95 -5.79
N ARG A 52 4.07 -3.18 -7.10
CA ARG A 52 3.47 -2.21 -8.01
C ARG A 52 2.00 -1.95 -7.68
N VAL A 53 1.24 -2.98 -7.33
CA VAL A 53 -0.16 -2.84 -6.87
C VAL A 53 -0.22 -2.06 -5.55
N VAL A 54 0.73 -2.30 -4.63
CA VAL A 54 0.85 -1.51 -3.39
C VAL A 54 1.10 -0.04 -3.69
N GLY A 55 2.04 0.27 -4.58
CA GLY A 55 2.33 1.65 -5.00
C GLY A 55 1.10 2.34 -5.58
N PHE A 56 0.36 1.67 -6.47
CA PHE A 56 -0.86 2.21 -7.06
C PHE A 56 -1.96 2.44 -6.00
N ALA A 57 -2.18 1.50 -5.09
CA ALA A 57 -3.13 1.67 -4.00
C ALA A 57 -2.76 2.86 -3.10
N LEU A 58 -1.48 2.99 -2.72
CA LEU A 58 -1.03 4.11 -1.89
C LEU A 58 -1.11 5.48 -2.59
N HIS A 59 -0.98 5.51 -3.91
CA HIS A 59 -1.21 6.74 -4.70
C HIS A 59 -2.70 7.12 -4.74
N LYS A 60 -3.60 6.13 -4.64
CA LYS A 60 -5.06 6.31 -4.54
C LYS A 60 -5.57 6.27 -3.09
N ASN A 61 -4.69 6.55 -2.12
CA ASN A 61 -5.04 6.51 -0.71
C ASN A 61 -6.20 7.48 -0.42
N PRO A 62 -7.39 6.97 -0.02
CA PRO A 62 -8.57 7.81 0.20
C PRO A 62 -8.49 8.59 1.53
N ASP A 63 -7.59 8.22 2.43
CA ASP A 63 -7.44 8.84 3.74
C ASP A 63 -5.96 8.99 4.13
N PRO A 64 -5.26 10.01 3.57
CA PRO A 64 -3.85 10.27 3.85
C PRO A 64 -3.56 10.65 5.32
N LYS A 65 -4.58 11.01 6.10
CA LYS A 65 -4.43 11.38 7.51
C LYS A 65 -4.28 10.14 8.39
N ASN A 66 -5.08 9.09 8.14
CA ASN A 66 -5.08 7.88 8.95
C ASN A 66 -4.35 6.69 8.31
N ILE A 67 -4.06 6.71 7.01
CA ILE A 67 -3.26 5.69 6.33
C ILE A 67 -1.85 6.27 6.10
N PRO A 68 -0.84 5.89 6.91
CA PRO A 68 0.48 6.51 6.91
C PRO A 68 1.34 6.02 5.74
N CYS A 69 0.97 6.38 4.51
CA CYS A 69 1.63 5.90 3.29
C CYS A 69 3.10 6.34 3.17
N HIS A 70 3.51 7.43 3.84
CA HIS A 70 4.91 7.88 3.88
C HIS A 70 5.84 6.88 4.59
N ARG A 71 5.30 5.97 5.42
CA ARG A 71 6.06 4.90 6.09
C ARG A 71 6.42 3.73 5.17
N VAL A 72 5.94 3.73 3.92
CA VAL A 72 6.27 2.70 2.92
C VAL A 72 7.36 3.22 1.97
N ILE A 73 8.47 2.48 1.88
CA ILE A 73 9.68 2.89 1.15
C ILE A 73 10.15 1.81 0.15
N PHE A 74 11.13 2.14 -0.70
CA PHE A 74 11.73 1.16 -1.60
C PHE A 74 12.66 0.18 -0.86
N LYS A 75 12.94 -0.98 -1.48
CA LYS A 75 13.75 -2.05 -0.88
C LYS A 75 15.19 -1.63 -0.60
N ASP A 76 15.72 -0.72 -1.39
CA ASP A 76 17.06 -0.13 -1.25
C ASP A 76 17.11 0.99 -0.19
N GLY A 77 16.00 1.27 0.49
CA GLY A 77 15.89 2.35 1.47
C GLY A 77 15.62 3.73 0.85
N SER A 78 15.51 3.82 -0.48
CA SER A 78 15.18 5.08 -1.14
C SER A 78 13.70 5.46 -0.93
N LEU A 79 13.42 6.75 -1.06
CA LEU A 79 12.09 7.34 -0.90
C LEU A 79 11.45 7.59 -2.27
N SER A 80 10.12 7.69 -2.30
CA SER A 80 9.37 7.94 -3.54
C SER A 80 9.58 9.37 -4.04
N ASN A 81 10.11 9.50 -5.26
CA ASN A 81 10.24 10.79 -5.94
C ASN A 81 8.88 11.46 -6.16
N SER A 82 7.84 10.65 -6.42
CA SER A 82 6.47 11.11 -6.69
C SER A 82 5.53 10.83 -5.51
N PHE A 83 6.01 10.99 -4.28
CA PHE A 83 5.16 10.92 -3.11
C PHE A 83 4.04 11.98 -3.19
N ALA A 84 2.80 11.57 -2.94
CA ALA A 84 1.65 12.45 -2.99
C ALA A 84 1.86 13.64 -2.04
N PHE A 85 1.59 14.86 -2.53
CA PHE A 85 1.77 16.11 -1.79
C PHE A 85 3.24 16.43 -1.43
N GLY A 86 4.07 16.77 -2.42
CA GLY A 86 5.40 17.36 -2.20
C GLY A 86 6.61 16.44 -2.42
N GLY A 87 6.41 15.25 -3.00
CA GLY A 87 7.47 14.38 -3.49
C GLY A 87 8.41 13.86 -2.38
N ARG A 88 9.61 13.44 -2.78
CA ARG A 88 10.61 12.85 -1.88
C ARG A 88 10.86 13.67 -0.61
N LYS A 89 10.99 15.00 -0.74
CA LYS A 89 11.27 15.90 0.40
C LYS A 89 10.14 15.88 1.43
N ALA A 90 8.89 15.87 0.98
CA ALA A 90 7.74 15.80 1.88
C ALA A 90 7.67 14.44 2.60
N GLN A 91 7.97 13.34 1.90
CA GLN A 91 8.06 12.02 2.54
C GLN A 91 9.16 12.00 3.61
N GLU A 92 10.34 12.52 3.28
CA GLU A 92 11.48 12.59 4.20
C GLU A 92 11.16 13.40 5.45
N LYS A 93 10.57 14.59 5.29
CA LYS A 93 10.18 15.45 6.39
C LYS A 93 9.24 14.73 7.35
N LYS A 94 8.17 14.10 6.84
CA LYS A 94 7.22 13.34 7.68
C LYS A 94 7.90 12.22 8.46
N LEU A 95 8.84 11.50 7.83
CA LEU A 95 9.59 10.43 8.51
C LEU A 95 10.54 10.98 9.58
N ARG A 96 11.14 12.15 9.35
CA ARG A 96 12.00 12.83 10.31
C ARG A 96 11.21 13.31 11.53
N ASP A 97 10.11 14.03 11.30
CA ASP A 97 9.22 14.53 12.34
C ASP A 97 8.71 13.37 13.24
N GLU A 98 8.45 12.19 12.66
CA GLU A 98 8.06 11.02 13.44
C GLU A 98 9.16 10.44 14.34
N LYS A 99 10.43 10.59 13.97
CA LYS A 99 11.57 10.13 14.76
C LYS A 99 11.96 11.12 15.86
N GLU A 100 11.76 12.42 15.62
CA GLU A 100 12.04 13.49 16.58
C GLU A 100 10.97 13.57 17.68
N LEU A 101 9.73 13.21 17.37
CA LEU A 101 8.62 13.13 18.34
C LEU A 101 8.63 11.81 19.16
N LYS A 102 9.82 11.31 19.53
CA LYS A 102 10.01 10.10 20.34
C LYS A 102 10.29 10.43 21.79
#